data_AF-A0A482IM66-F1
#
_entry.id   AF-A0A482IM66-F1
#
_cell.length_a   1.000
_cell.length_b   1.000
_cell.length_c   1.000
_cell.angle_alpha   90.00
_cell.angle_beta   90.00
_cell.angle_gamma   90.00
#
_symmetry.space_group_name_H-M   'P 1'
#
loop_
_entity.id
_entity.type
_entity.pdbx_description
1 polymer ?
#
loop_
_entity_poly.entity_id
_entity_poly.type
_entity_poly.pdbx_seq_one_letter_code
_entity_poly.pdbx_strand_id
1 'polypeptide(L)' 'MQEIRCGNCNRKLGMGDYVRLAIKCPRCGAMNQLRAERPAPESQRASSTGDAIHEHERDRSGATRLSLPQQRPGNAARST' A
#
# COMPACT_ATOMS: atom_id res chain seq x y z
N MET A 1 21.33 -7.02 11.46
CA MET A 1 22.45 -6.06 11.34
C MET A 1 22.49 -5.44 9.94
N GLN A 2 22.31 -4.12 9.83
CA GLN A 2 22.25 -3.37 8.57
C GLN A 2 23.52 -2.56 8.32
N GLU A 3 23.87 -2.30 7.05
CA GLU A 3 24.95 -1.37 6.70
C GLU A 3 24.46 0.08 6.79
N ILE A 4 25.17 0.90 7.56
CA ILE A 4 24.87 2.31 7.71
C ILE A 4 25.82 3.11 6.83
N ARG A 5 25.27 3.89 5.89
CA ARG A 5 26.03 4.75 4.98
C ARG A 5 25.78 6.22 5.26
N CYS A 6 26.78 7.06 5.01
CA CYS A 6 26.62 8.51 5.12
C CYS A 6 25.80 9.03 3.94
N GLY A 7 24.76 9.83 4.19
CA GLY A 7 23.92 10.41 3.12
C GLY A 7 24.63 11.46 2.27
N ASN A 8 25.78 11.98 2.72
CA ASN A 8 26.54 12.99 2.00
C ASN A 8 27.66 12.39 1.13
N CYS A 9 28.51 11.51 1.71
CA CYS A 9 29.65 10.93 0.98
C CYS A 9 29.44 9.48 0.52
N ASN A 10 28.31 8.86 0.86
CA ASN A 10 27.97 7.46 0.55
C ASN A 10 28.95 6.40 1.08
N ARG A 11 29.90 6.82 1.93
CA ARG A 11 30.87 5.90 2.52
C ARG A 11 30.30 5.26 3.80
N LYS A 12 30.68 3.99 4.05
CA LYS A 12 30.24 3.20 5.21
C LYS A 12 30.57 3.89 6.54
N LEU A 13 29.57 4.11 7.38
CA LEU A 13 29.75 4.64 8.74
C LEU A 13 29.90 3.51 9.76
N GLY A 14 29.21 2.39 9.55
CA GLY A 14 29.23 1.25 10.46
C GLY A 14 28.25 0.17 10.03
N MET A 15 28.09 -0.84 10.90
CA MET A 15 27.07 -1.87 10.78
C MET A 15 26.39 -2.03 12.14
N GLY A 16 25.07 -2.16 12.14
CA GLY A 16 24.30 -2.25 13.36
C GLY A 16 22.80 -2.36 13.10
N ASP A 17 22.07 -2.75 14.13
CA ASP A 17 20.62 -2.62 14.17
C ASP A 17 20.29 -1.35 14.98
N TYR A 18 19.47 -0.47 14.41
CA TYR A 18 19.14 0.82 15.00
C TYR A 18 17.66 1.11 14.81
N VAL A 19 17.07 1.94 15.67
CA VAL A 19 15.72 2.48 15.45
C VAL A 19 15.83 3.95 15.02
N ARG A 20 16.67 4.70 15.73
CA ARG A 20 17.08 6.06 15.41
C ARG A 20 18.57 6.19 15.69
N LEU A 21 19.31 6.81 14.78
CA LEU A 21 20.75 7.02 14.91
C LEU A 21 21.09 8.44 14.48
N ALA A 22 21.81 9.17 15.35
CA ALA A 22 22.36 10.48 15.04
C ALA A 22 23.88 10.40 15.21
N ILE A 23 24.62 10.48 14.11
CA ILE A 23 26.08 10.30 14.13
C ILE A 23 26.77 11.25 13.16
N LYS A 24 27.91 11.81 13.58
CA LYS A 24 28.77 12.61 12.72
C LYS A 24 29.60 11.69 11.82
N CYS A 25 29.64 11.98 10.52
CA CYS A 25 30.56 11.30 9.62
C CYS A 25 31.99 11.76 9.89
N PRO A 26 32.93 10.89 10.30
CA PRO A 26 34.32 11.28 10.55
C PRO A 26 35.07 11.68 9.26
N ARG A 27 34.50 11.37 8.08
CA ARG A 27 35.14 11.61 6.78
C ARG A 27 34.74 12.93 6.12
N CYS A 28 33.48 13.34 6.24
CA CYS A 28 32.98 14.58 5.61
C CYS A 28 32.38 15.59 6.61
N GLY A 29 32.31 15.25 7.89
CA GLY A 29 31.79 16.12 8.93
C GLY A 29 30.26 16.26 8.98
N ALA A 30 29.53 15.73 7.99
CA ALA A 30 28.06 15.79 7.95
C ALA A 30 27.42 15.09 9.16
N MET A 31 26.36 15.70 9.70
CA MET A 31 25.53 15.11 10.75
C MET A 31 24.46 14.23 10.11
N ASN A 32 24.54 12.92 10.32
CA ASN A 32 23.65 11.94 9.71
C ASN A 32 22.54 11.58 10.72
N GLN A 33 21.28 11.91 10.40
CA GLN A 33 20.11 11.52 11.18
C GLN A 33 19.34 10.43 10.44
N LEU A 34 19.43 9.21 10.93
CA LEU A 34 18.88 8.02 10.27
C LEU A 34 17.75 7.41 11.10
N ARG A 35 16.76 6.87 10.41
CA ARG A 35 15.69 6.04 10.97
C ARG A 35 15.72 4.72 10.24
N ALA A 36 15.68 3.62 10.99
CA ALA A 36 15.55 2.32 10.35
C ALA A 36 14.13 2.14 9.84
N GLU A 37 14.02 1.52 8.67
CA GLU A 37 12.77 0.90 8.26
C GLU A 37 12.48 -0.23 9.24
N ARG A 38 11.43 -0.06 10.05
CA ARG A 38 10.94 -1.12 10.91
C ARG A 38 10.51 -2.27 9.99
N PRO A 39 10.92 -3.53 10.24
CA PRO A 39 10.23 -4.66 9.66
C PRO A 39 8.74 -4.49 9.95
N ALA A 40 7.88 -4.68 8.94
CA ALA A 40 6.44 -4.61 9.12
C ALA A 40 6.05 -5.45 10.36
N PRO A 41 5.18 -4.94 11.25
CA PRO A 41 4.67 -5.78 12.33
C PRO A 41 4.10 -7.04 11.69
N GLU A 42 4.54 -8.21 12.16
CA GLU A 42 3.96 -9.49 11.77
C GLU A 42 2.45 -9.35 11.89
N SER A 43 1.76 -9.41 10.74
CA SER A 43 0.34 -9.14 10.65
C SER A 43 -0.39 -10.04 11.64
N GLN A 44 -1.10 -9.45 12.60
CA GLN A 44 -2.03 -10.16 13.46
C GLN A 44 -2.94 -10.99 12.54
N ARG A 45 -2.78 -12.32 12.55
CA ARG A 45 -3.57 -13.22 11.71
C ARG A 45 -5.05 -13.07 12.10
N ALA A 46 -5.83 -12.70 11.09
CA ALA A 46 -7.28 -12.89 10.88
C ALA A 46 -8.24 -12.62 12.06
N SER A 47 -9.08 -11.60 11.87
CA SER A 47 -10.35 -11.42 12.57
C SER A 47 -11.19 -12.69 12.55
N SER A 48 -11.86 -12.95 13.67
CA SER A 48 -12.83 -14.03 13.90
C SER A 48 -13.75 -14.21 12.69
N THR A 49 -13.75 -15.41 12.10
CA THR A 49 -14.78 -15.85 11.15
C THR A 49 -16.14 -15.73 11.84
N GLY A 50 -16.86 -14.65 11.57
CA GLY A 50 -18.30 -14.60 11.81
C GLY A 50 -18.94 -15.57 10.83
N ASP A 51 -19.49 -16.65 11.36
CA ASP A 51 -20.24 -17.67 10.64
C ASP A 51 -21.35 -17.00 9.82
N ALA A 52 -21.15 -16.94 8.50
CA ALA A 52 -22.15 -16.45 7.57
C ALA A 52 -23.17 -17.58 7.33
N ILE A 53 -24.22 -17.63 8.15
CA ILE A 53 -25.41 -18.41 7.81
C ILE A 53 -26.21 -17.57 6.80
N HIS A 54 -25.94 -17.75 5.51
CA HIS A 54 -26.84 -17.30 4.45
C HIS A 54 -27.65 -18.52 4.01
N GLU A 55 -28.84 -18.66 4.58
CA GLU A 55 -29.79 -19.70 4.20
C GLU A 55 -30.36 -19.42 2.80
N HIS A 56 -30.44 -20.50 2.04
CA HIS A 56 -31.01 -20.60 0.71
C HIS A 56 -32.52 -20.76 0.85
N GLU A 57 -33.31 -19.79 0.39
CA GLU A 57 -34.72 -20.07 0.08
C GLU A 57 -35.11 -19.52 -1.30
N ARG A 58 -35.49 -20.48 -2.14
CA ARG A 58 -35.98 -20.30 -3.50
C ARG A 58 -37.48 -20.02 -3.48
N ASP A 59 -37.90 -19.38 -4.57
CA ASP A 59 -39.22 -19.53 -5.21
C ASP A 59 -40.34 -18.65 -4.66
N ARG A 60 -40.72 -17.60 -5.41
CA ARG A 60 -41.96 -17.59 -6.20
C ARG A 60 -42.32 -16.23 -6.80
N SER A 61 -42.71 -16.29 -8.07
CA SER A 61 -43.74 -15.45 -8.71
C SER A 61 -43.37 -14.06 -9.26
N GLY A 62 -42.91 -14.06 -10.51
CA GLY A 62 -43.64 -13.49 -11.65
C GLY A 62 -44.02 -12.00 -11.65
N ALA A 63 -43.39 -11.22 -12.54
CA ALA A 63 -44.09 -10.36 -13.50
C ALA A 63 -43.09 -9.68 -14.46
N THR A 64 -43.13 -10.09 -15.72
CA THR A 64 -42.59 -9.39 -16.89
C THR A 64 -42.97 -7.92 -16.90
N ARG A 65 -41.99 -6.99 -16.99
CA ARG A 65 -42.10 -5.76 -17.82
C ARG A 65 -40.74 -5.35 -18.38
N LEU A 66 -40.74 -5.17 -19.70
CA LEU A 66 -39.65 -4.77 -20.58
C LEU A 66 -39.25 -3.29 -20.42
N SER A 67 -38.05 -2.98 -20.95
CA SER A 67 -37.57 -1.69 -21.52
C SER A 67 -36.61 -0.88 -20.62
N LEU A 68 -35.47 -0.32 -21.05
CA LEU A 68 -34.78 -0.15 -22.34
C LEU A 68 -33.32 0.32 -22.01
N PRO A 69 -32.26 -0.01 -22.77
CA PRO A 69 -30.93 0.56 -22.54
C PRO A 69 -30.78 1.94 -23.22
N GLN A 70 -30.59 3.01 -22.43
CA GLN A 70 -30.20 4.33 -22.92
C GLN A 70 -28.69 4.36 -23.23
N GLN A 71 -28.31 4.05 -24.47
CA GLN A 71 -26.96 4.31 -24.97
C GLN A 71 -26.96 5.64 -25.74
N ARG A 72 -26.22 6.63 -25.23
CA ARG A 72 -25.97 7.92 -25.92
C ARG A 72 -24.85 7.71 -26.94
N PRO A 73 -25.01 8.04 -28.23
CA PRO A 73 -23.92 7.96 -29.19
C PRO A 73 -22.99 9.18 -29.10
N GLY A 74 -21.69 8.88 -29.25
CA GLY A 74 -20.59 9.83 -29.25
C GLY A 74 -20.62 10.84 -30.40
N ASN A 75 -20.06 12.00 -30.12
CA ASN A 75 -19.85 13.10 -31.04
C ASN A 75 -18.61 12.84 -31.91
N ALA A 76 -18.82 12.57 -33.20
CA ALA A 76 -17.78 12.52 -34.21
C ALA A 76 -17.60 13.89 -34.90
N ALA A 77 -16.33 14.29 -34.94
CA ALA A 77 -15.64 15.16 -35.90
C ALA A 77 -16.39 15.77 -37.11
N ARG A 78 -16.08 17.05 -37.35
CA ARG A 78 -15.86 17.70 -38.67
C ARG A 78 -15.12 19.01 -38.37
N SER A 79 -13.90 19.33 -38.83
CA SER A 79 -13.24 19.23 -40.14
C SER A 79 -14.04 19.90 -41.25
N THR A 80 -13.85 21.21 -41.43
CA THR A 80 -13.28 21.87 -42.62
C THR A 80 -13.05 23.34 -42.27
#